data_AF-A0AAJ1BHJ6-F1
#
_entry.id   AF-A0AAJ1BHJ6-F1
#
_cell.length_a   1.000
_cell.length_b   1.000
_cell.length_c   1.000
_cell.angle_alpha   90.00
_cell.angle_beta   90.00
_cell.angle_gamma   90.00
#
_symmetry.space_group_name_H-M   'P 1'
#
loop_
_entity.id
_entity.type
_entity.pdbx_description
1 polymer ?
#
loop_
_entity_poly.entity_id
_entity_poly.type
_entity_poly.pdbx_seq_one_letter_code
_entity_poly.pdbx_strand_id
1 'polypeptide(L)'
;MPPRLERAGKIDSAKRARAKMAMMENALNALIARQSVYKTLLGSLIGAVLALGAFATLAQQDLGMVFLYILPPVLIGLGARVLGQCFEWQLLLIPAVTAAMVYLMVFSYLLPFHSEDLIVVPIGIGLAGFCARTRLTALEKNALWYAQMGKFDNQEPE
;
A
#
# COMPACT_ATOMS: atom_id res chain seq x y z
N MET A 1 -30.85 -38.98 26.98
CA MET A 1 -30.59 -37.56 27.30
C MET A 1 -29.11 -37.29 27.04
N PRO A 2 -28.73 -36.52 26.00
CA PRO A 2 -27.32 -36.20 25.80
C PRO A 2 -26.83 -35.29 26.95
N PRO A 3 -25.59 -35.48 27.41
CA PRO A 3 -25.11 -34.93 28.68
C PRO A 3 -24.91 -33.41 28.58
N ARG A 4 -25.31 -32.68 29.64
CA ARG A 4 -25.24 -31.22 29.77
C ARG A 4 -23.83 -30.63 29.50
N LEU A 5 -22.78 -31.44 29.63
CA LEU A 5 -21.39 -31.05 29.38
C LEU A 5 -21.09 -30.75 27.90
N GLU A 6 -21.72 -31.45 26.96
CA GLU A 6 -21.56 -31.15 25.52
C GLU A 6 -22.18 -29.80 25.14
N ARG A 7 -23.24 -29.38 25.85
CA ARG A 7 -23.87 -28.06 25.63
C ARG A 7 -23.00 -26.93 26.16
N ALA A 8 -22.36 -27.10 27.32
CA ALA A 8 -21.48 -26.09 27.90
C ALA A 8 -20.25 -25.80 27.02
N GLY A 9 -19.59 -26.85 26.52
CA GLY A 9 -18.45 -26.69 25.58
C GLY A 9 -18.84 -26.06 24.25
N LYS A 10 -20.04 -26.36 23.73
CA LYS A 10 -20.58 -25.73 22.51
C LYS A 10 -20.87 -24.24 22.72
N ILE A 11 -21.41 -23.83 23.86
CA ILE A 11 -21.68 -22.42 24.18
C ILE A 11 -20.37 -21.60 24.27
N ASP A 12 -19.32 -22.15 24.90
CA ASP A 12 -18.01 -21.49 24.97
C ASP A 12 -17.34 -21.40 23.60
N SER A 13 -17.46 -22.44 22.76
CA SER A 13 -16.93 -22.42 21.39
C SER A 13 -17.65 -21.39 20.51
N ALA A 14 -18.97 -21.26 20.65
CA ALA A 14 -19.78 -20.28 19.93
C ALA A 14 -19.46 -18.84 20.39
N LYS A 15 -19.28 -18.63 21.71
CA LYS A 15 -18.89 -17.34 22.26
C LYS A 15 -17.50 -16.90 21.79
N ARG A 16 -16.53 -17.84 21.74
CA ARG A 16 -15.19 -17.59 21.17
C ARG A 16 -15.25 -17.30 19.67
N ALA A 17 -16.10 -18.01 18.92
CA ALA A 17 -16.27 -17.77 17.48
C ALA A 17 -16.85 -16.38 17.21
N ARG A 18 -17.88 -15.95 17.96
CA ARG A 18 -18.45 -14.60 17.87
C ARG A 18 -17.43 -13.52 18.25
N ALA A 19 -16.68 -13.71 19.34
CA ALA A 19 -15.63 -12.77 19.73
C ALA A 19 -14.54 -12.64 18.65
N LYS A 20 -14.16 -13.75 18.01
CA LYS A 20 -13.19 -13.75 16.91
C LYS A 20 -13.73 -13.02 15.67
N MET A 21 -15.01 -13.21 15.33
CA MET A 21 -15.69 -12.49 14.25
C MET A 21 -15.71 -10.99 14.51
N ALA A 22 -16.13 -10.56 15.71
CA ALA A 22 -16.15 -9.15 16.09
C ALA A 22 -14.75 -8.51 16.08
N MET A 23 -13.70 -9.24 16.49
CA MET A 23 -12.31 -8.77 16.36
C MET A 23 -11.89 -8.59 14.90
N MET A 24 -12.28 -9.50 14.00
CA MET A 24 -11.97 -9.40 12.58
C MET A 24 -12.70 -8.23 11.92
N GLU A 25 -13.96 -8.01 12.26
CA GLU A 25 -14.76 -6.89 11.78
C GLU A 25 -14.18 -5.54 12.23
N ASN A 26 -13.84 -5.42 13.51
CA ASN A 26 -13.18 -4.23 14.05
C ASN A 26 -11.83 -3.97 13.36
N ALA A 27 -11.07 -5.03 13.05
CA ALA A 27 -9.82 -4.90 12.32
C ALA A 27 -10.03 -4.44 10.87
N LEU A 28 -11.08 -4.93 10.20
CA LEU A 28 -11.47 -4.48 8.86
C LEU A 28 -11.86 -3.00 8.86
N ASN A 29 -12.73 -2.59 9.78
CA ASN A 29 -13.18 -1.21 9.91
C ASN A 29 -12.01 -0.26 10.20
N ALA A 30 -11.09 -0.68 11.09
CA ALA A 30 -9.87 0.07 11.35
C ALA A 30 -8.95 0.16 10.13
N LEU A 31 -8.89 -0.90 9.30
CA LEU A 31 -8.10 -0.92 8.07
C LEU A 31 -8.63 0.07 7.03
N ILE A 32 -9.95 0.04 6.79
CA ILE A 32 -10.64 0.92 5.85
C ILE A 32 -10.53 2.38 6.31
N ALA A 33 -10.74 2.64 7.61
CA ALA A 33 -10.65 4.00 8.17
C ALA A 33 -9.23 4.59 8.09
N ARG A 34 -8.18 3.77 8.06
CA ARG A 34 -6.79 4.21 7.93
C ARG A 34 -6.42 4.57 6.50
N GLN A 35 -7.06 3.93 5.52
CA GLN A 35 -6.81 4.16 4.11
C GLN A 35 -7.34 5.55 3.71
N SER A 36 -6.52 6.34 3.05
CA SER A 36 -6.94 7.66 2.59
C SER A 36 -6.31 8.02 1.26
N VAL A 37 -7.15 8.26 0.26
CA VAL A 37 -6.77 8.73 -1.08
C VAL A 37 -5.97 10.03 -0.98
N TYR A 38 -6.49 10.99 -0.22
CA TYR A 38 -5.87 12.31 -0.08
C TYR A 38 -4.48 12.23 0.57
N LYS A 39 -4.33 11.45 1.65
CA LYS A 39 -3.02 11.27 2.30
C LYS A 39 -2.02 10.55 1.41
N THR A 40 -2.48 9.63 0.57
CA THR A 40 -1.66 8.91 -0.42
C THR A 40 -1.13 9.86 -1.48
N LEU A 41 -1.99 10.71 -2.02
CA LEU A 41 -1.61 11.74 -2.98
C LEU A 41 -0.59 12.69 -2.37
N LEU A 42 -0.85 13.18 -1.16
CA LEU A 42 0.02 14.12 -0.46
C LEU A 42 1.39 13.48 -0.14
N GLY A 43 1.41 12.21 0.28
CA GLY A 43 2.66 11.46 0.48
C GLY A 43 3.44 11.20 -0.80
N SER A 44 2.74 10.93 -1.90
CA SER A 44 3.37 10.76 -3.21
C SER A 44 3.97 12.07 -3.71
N LEU A 45 3.29 13.20 -3.50
CA LEU A 45 3.78 14.54 -3.87
C LEU A 45 5.00 14.97 -3.04
N ILE A 46 4.97 14.76 -1.72
CA ILE A 46 6.14 15.02 -0.87
C ILE A 46 7.32 14.16 -1.32
N GLY A 47 7.08 12.86 -1.55
CA GLY A 47 8.08 11.96 -2.08
C GLY A 47 8.61 12.40 -3.46
N ALA A 48 7.76 12.96 -4.32
CA ALA A 48 8.13 13.47 -5.63
C ALA A 48 9.03 14.71 -5.55
N VAL A 49 8.75 15.64 -4.63
CA VAL A 49 9.60 16.82 -4.40
C VAL A 49 10.98 16.39 -3.90
N LEU A 50 11.04 15.46 -2.95
CA LEU A 50 12.30 14.91 -2.45
C LEU A 50 13.07 14.15 -3.55
N ALA A 51 12.36 13.37 -4.36
CA ALA A 51 12.88 12.65 -5.52
C ALA A 51 13.51 13.61 -6.54
N LEU A 52 12.84 14.71 -6.89
CA LEU A 52 13.35 15.73 -7.80
C LEU A 52 14.61 16.41 -7.24
N GLY A 53 14.62 16.72 -5.94
CA GLY A 53 15.82 17.24 -5.28
C GLY A 53 17.00 16.28 -5.37
N ALA A 54 16.76 14.98 -5.12
CA ALA A 54 17.78 13.94 -5.27
C ALA A 54 18.28 13.84 -6.73
N PHE A 55 17.38 13.83 -7.71
CA PHE A 55 17.75 13.82 -9.13
C PHE A 55 18.59 15.04 -9.53
N ALA A 56 18.23 16.24 -9.08
CA ALA A 56 18.99 17.45 -9.38
C ALA A 56 20.42 17.37 -8.80
N THR A 57 20.59 16.86 -7.58
CA THR A 57 21.93 16.67 -6.99
C THR A 57 22.75 15.60 -7.71
N LEU A 58 22.10 14.56 -8.24
CA LEU A 58 22.77 13.50 -8.99
C LEU A 58 23.20 13.96 -10.37
N ALA A 59 22.34 14.71 -11.06
CA ALA A 59 22.65 15.31 -12.35
C ALA A 59 23.86 16.25 -12.26
N GLN A 60 24.02 16.98 -11.14
CA GLN A 60 25.19 17.85 -10.92
C GLN A 60 26.50 17.09 -10.69
N GLN A 61 26.44 15.84 -10.24
CA GLN A 61 27.63 15.04 -9.91
C GLN A 61 28.08 14.10 -11.03
N ASP A 62 27.39 14.13 -12.18
CA ASP A 62 27.67 13.29 -13.36
C ASP A 62 27.79 11.78 -13.02
N LEU A 63 27.05 11.36 -12.00
CA LEU A 63 27.03 9.98 -11.51
C LEU A 63 26.17 9.14 -12.46
N GLY A 64 26.79 8.57 -13.50
CA GLY A 64 26.17 7.65 -14.48
C GLY A 64 25.76 6.27 -13.92
N MET A 65 25.39 6.19 -12.64
CA MET A 65 25.01 4.92 -12.02
C MET A 65 23.49 4.70 -12.11
N VAL A 66 23.09 3.82 -13.02
CA VAL A 66 21.72 3.36 -13.29
C VAL A 66 20.92 3.01 -12.01
N PHE A 67 21.59 2.49 -10.96
CA PHE A 67 20.94 2.15 -9.69
C PHE A 67 20.43 3.36 -8.89
N LEU A 68 21.06 4.52 -9.02
CA LEU A 68 20.64 5.74 -8.33
C LEU A 68 19.33 6.30 -8.90
N TYR A 69 18.98 5.95 -10.14
CA TYR A 69 17.69 6.27 -10.74
C TYR A 69 16.51 5.52 -10.13
N ILE A 70 16.75 4.46 -9.36
CA ILE A 70 15.72 3.65 -8.69
C ILE A 70 15.39 4.22 -7.29
N LEU A 71 16.29 5.00 -6.69
CA LEU A 71 16.06 5.60 -5.36
C LEU A 71 14.86 6.56 -5.33
N PRO A 72 14.66 7.45 -6.32
CA PRO A 72 13.56 8.41 -6.31
C PRO A 72 12.14 7.80 -6.35
N PRO A 73 11.82 6.80 -7.19
CA PRO A 73 10.51 6.13 -7.09
C PRO A 73 10.31 5.37 -5.78
N VAL A 74 11.39 4.87 -5.14
CA VAL A 74 11.31 4.29 -3.80
C VAL A 74 10.84 5.34 -2.78
N LEU A 75 11.38 6.57 -2.84
CA LEU A 75 10.98 7.66 -1.96
C LEU A 75 9.51 8.04 -2.14
N ILE A 76 9.03 8.08 -3.39
CA ILE A 76 7.61 8.32 -3.72
C ILE A 76 6.73 7.21 -3.12
N GLY A 77 7.11 5.95 -3.33
CA GLY A 77 6.38 4.81 -2.78
C GLY A 77 6.35 4.80 -1.25
N LEU A 78 7.50 5.02 -0.61
CA LEU A 78 7.59 5.07 0.86
C LEU A 78 6.82 6.25 1.44
N GLY A 79 6.85 7.43 0.82
CA GLY A 79 6.08 8.60 1.24
C GLY A 79 4.58 8.32 1.19
N ALA A 80 4.11 7.73 0.09
CA ALA A 80 2.71 7.30 -0.06
C ALA A 80 2.30 6.25 0.98
N ARG A 81 3.19 5.31 1.31
CA ARG A 81 2.96 4.27 2.31
C ARG A 81 2.81 4.84 3.72
N VAL A 82 3.72 5.73 4.12
CA VAL A 82 3.74 6.30 5.48
C VAL A 82 2.48 7.11 5.77
N LEU A 83 2.02 7.91 4.81
CA LEU A 83 0.86 8.79 5.00
C LEU A 83 -0.47 8.13 4.61
N GLY A 84 -0.52 7.42 3.48
CA GLY A 84 -1.74 6.92 2.88
C GLY A 84 -2.18 5.52 3.31
N GLN A 85 -1.24 4.72 3.82
CA GLN A 85 -1.44 3.33 4.24
C GLN A 85 -2.21 2.46 3.21
N CYS A 86 -1.89 2.63 1.92
CA CYS A 86 -2.59 1.95 0.83
C CYS A 86 -2.43 0.43 0.85
N PHE A 87 -3.54 -0.29 0.82
CA PHE A 87 -3.57 -1.74 0.62
C PHE A 87 -4.29 -2.16 -0.67
N GLU A 88 -5.23 -1.35 -1.16
CA GLU A 88 -5.94 -1.63 -2.41
C GLU A 88 -5.11 -1.27 -3.64
N TRP A 89 -5.21 -2.12 -4.66
CA TRP A 89 -4.47 -1.98 -5.92
C TRP A 89 -4.78 -0.67 -6.66
N GLN A 90 -6.01 -0.19 -6.63
CA GLN A 90 -6.41 1.05 -7.30
C GLN A 90 -5.66 2.26 -6.74
N LEU A 91 -5.43 2.28 -5.43
CA LEU A 91 -4.73 3.36 -4.74
C LEU A 91 -3.21 3.31 -4.90
N LEU A 92 -2.66 2.14 -5.22
CA LEU A 92 -1.25 1.98 -5.60
C LEU A 92 -0.93 2.58 -6.98
N LEU A 93 -1.96 2.85 -7.81
CA LEU A 93 -1.76 3.56 -9.08
C LEU A 93 -1.33 5.00 -8.88
N ILE A 94 -1.74 5.65 -7.78
CA ILE A 94 -1.36 7.05 -7.48
C ILE A 94 0.17 7.20 -7.45
N PRO A 95 0.91 6.51 -6.58
CA PRO A 95 2.37 6.64 -6.53
C PRO A 95 3.05 6.17 -7.83
N ALA A 96 2.48 5.18 -8.53
CA ALA A 96 3.00 4.73 -9.83
C ALA A 96 2.90 5.82 -10.91
N VAL A 97 1.74 6.48 -11.04
CA VAL A 97 1.53 7.60 -11.97
C VAL A 97 2.39 8.79 -11.56
N THR A 98 2.51 9.05 -10.26
CA THR A 98 3.35 10.15 -9.76
C THR A 98 4.81 9.92 -10.12
N ALA A 99 5.33 8.70 -9.98
CA ALA A 99 6.67 8.33 -10.39
C ALA A 99 6.88 8.46 -11.91
N ALA A 100 5.89 8.06 -12.71
CA ALA A 100 5.94 8.23 -14.17
C ALA A 100 6.06 9.72 -14.58
N MET A 101 5.28 10.60 -13.92
CA MET A 101 5.36 12.05 -14.15
C MET A 101 6.71 12.63 -13.76
N VAL A 102 7.28 12.19 -12.63
CA VAL A 102 8.62 12.61 -12.18
C VAL A 102 9.68 12.18 -13.20
N TYR A 103 9.65 10.93 -13.66
CA TYR A 103 10.57 10.47 -14.71
C TYR A 103 10.43 11.27 -15.99
N LEU A 104 9.20 11.51 -16.46
CA LEU A 104 8.96 12.30 -17.66
C LEU A 104 9.60 13.70 -17.54
N MET A 105 9.41 14.37 -16.39
CA MET A 105 9.99 15.69 -16.13
C MET A 105 11.52 15.66 -16.06
N VAL A 106 12.10 14.65 -15.39
CA VAL A 106 13.56 14.50 -15.24
C VAL A 106 14.21 14.23 -16.59
N PHE A 107 13.63 13.35 -17.39
CA PHE A 107 14.13 13.01 -18.71
C PHE A 107 13.95 14.11 -19.74
N SER A 108 12.92 14.95 -19.62
CA SER A 108 12.71 16.06 -20.56
C SER A 108 13.53 17.31 -20.21
N TYR A 109 13.86 17.55 -18.93
CA TYR A 109 14.45 18.81 -18.49
C TYR A 109 15.82 18.71 -17.79
N LEU A 110 16.14 17.61 -17.11
CA LEU A 110 17.27 17.57 -16.16
C LEU A 110 18.48 16.76 -16.65
N LEU A 111 18.30 15.75 -17.49
CA LEU A 111 19.38 14.86 -17.92
C LEU A 111 19.44 14.70 -19.44
N PRO A 112 20.63 14.61 -20.03
CA PRO A 112 20.78 14.25 -21.44
C PRO A 112 20.24 12.84 -21.62
N PHE A 113 19.11 12.71 -22.31
CA PHE A 113 18.38 11.47 -22.47
C PHE A 113 19.25 10.39 -23.12
N HIS A 114 19.59 9.33 -22.38
CA HIS A 114 20.23 8.13 -22.95
C HIS A 114 19.17 7.04 -23.08
N SER A 115 19.07 6.43 -24.26
CA SER A 115 18.04 5.44 -24.57
C SER A 115 18.09 4.18 -23.68
N GLU A 116 19.22 3.93 -23.03
CA GLU A 116 19.40 2.85 -22.05
C GLU A 116 18.65 3.10 -20.73
N ASP A 117 18.43 4.36 -20.34
CA ASP A 117 17.70 4.72 -19.10
C ASP A 117 16.20 4.46 -19.19
N LEU A 118 15.69 4.25 -20.42
CA LEU A 118 14.28 3.98 -20.70
C LEU A 118 13.81 2.65 -20.09
N ILE A 119 14.73 1.71 -19.85
CA ILE A 119 14.46 0.44 -19.17
C ILE A 119 14.17 0.65 -17.68
N VAL A 120 14.75 1.70 -17.07
CA VAL A 120 14.60 1.99 -15.64
C VAL A 120 13.21 2.54 -15.34
N VAL A 121 12.58 3.23 -16.29
CA VAL A 121 11.24 3.83 -16.13
C VAL A 121 10.17 2.81 -15.70
N PRO A 122 9.89 1.73 -16.46
CA PRO A 122 8.87 0.77 -16.07
C PRO A 122 9.20 0.05 -14.76
N ILE A 123 10.49 -0.21 -14.51
CA ILE A 123 10.96 -0.81 -13.26
C ILE A 123 10.67 0.13 -12.09
N GLY A 124 11.03 1.41 -12.20
CA GLY A 124 10.82 2.42 -11.18
C GLY A 124 9.34 2.67 -10.89
N ILE A 125 8.48 2.71 -11.92
CA ILE A 125 7.03 2.82 -11.75
C ILE A 125 6.48 1.62 -10.97
N GLY A 126 6.86 0.40 -11.36
CA GLY A 126 6.48 -0.81 -10.64
C GLY A 126 6.98 -0.82 -9.21
N LEU A 127 8.20 -0.33 -8.98
CA LEU A 127 8.80 -0.25 -7.66
C LEU A 127 8.10 0.77 -6.75
N ALA A 128 7.71 1.93 -7.29
CA ALA A 128 6.94 2.94 -6.54
C ALA A 128 5.61 2.36 -6.05
N GLY A 129 4.88 1.67 -6.94
CA GLY A 129 3.64 0.98 -6.58
C GLY A 129 3.86 -0.14 -5.57
N PHE A 130 4.93 -0.91 -5.70
CA PHE A 130 5.27 -1.98 -4.75
C PHE A 130 5.64 -1.42 -3.36
N CYS A 131 6.50 -0.40 -3.30
CA CYS A 131 6.93 0.24 -2.06
C CYS A 131 5.80 0.98 -1.35
N ALA A 132 4.82 1.48 -2.10
CA ALA A 132 3.61 2.10 -1.56
C ALA A 132 2.68 1.14 -0.81
N ARG A 133 2.80 -0.17 -1.08
CA ARG A 133 1.92 -1.16 -0.49
C ARG A 133 2.21 -1.35 1.01
N THR A 134 1.20 -1.11 1.83
CA THR A 134 1.25 -1.39 3.27
C THR A 134 1.23 -2.90 3.51
N ARG A 135 2.09 -3.36 4.43
CA ARG A 135 2.11 -4.75 4.87
C ARG A 135 0.96 -4.98 5.85
N LEU A 136 0.01 -5.81 5.44
CA LEU A 136 -1.10 -6.27 6.27
C LEU A 136 -0.65 -7.38 7.23
N THR A 137 -1.12 -7.32 8.47
CA THR A 137 -0.97 -8.38 9.47
C THR A 137 -1.80 -9.62 9.12
N ALA A 138 -1.51 -10.77 9.74
CA ALA A 138 -2.26 -12.01 9.48
C ALA A 138 -3.76 -11.87 9.81
N LEU A 139 -4.09 -11.08 10.85
CA LEU A 139 -5.47 -10.84 11.25
C LEU A 139 -6.21 -9.98 10.22
N GLU A 140 -5.58 -8.91 9.74
CA GLU A 140 -6.13 -8.03 8.69
C GLU A 140 -6.32 -8.77 7.36
N LYS A 141 -5.37 -9.63 6.96
CA LYS A 141 -5.50 -10.48 5.76
C LYS A 141 -6.68 -11.42 5.87
N ASN A 142 -6.84 -12.07 7.03
CA ASN A 142 -7.98 -12.94 7.28
C ASN A 142 -9.29 -12.15 7.30
N ALA A 143 -9.33 -10.97 7.91
CA ALA A 143 -10.50 -10.10 7.90
C ALA A 143 -10.90 -9.69 6.47
N LEU A 144 -9.94 -9.27 5.64
CA LEU A 144 -10.16 -8.97 4.22
C LEU A 144 -10.73 -10.17 3.45
N TRP A 145 -10.17 -11.36 3.67
CA TRP A 145 -10.63 -12.59 3.02
C TRP A 145 -12.06 -12.97 3.44
N TYR A 146 -12.39 -12.83 4.73
CA TYR A 146 -13.76 -13.09 5.23
C TYR A 146 -14.78 -12.07 4.71
N ALA A 147 -14.37 -10.81 4.55
CA ALA A 147 -15.20 -9.77 3.94
C ALA A 147 -15.46 -10.05 2.45
N GLN A 148 -14.44 -10.47 1.70
CA GLN A 148 -14.61 -10.88 0.31
C GLN A 148 -15.54 -12.09 0.14
N MET A 149 -15.63 -12.95 1.15
CA MET A 149 -16.58 -14.07 1.19
C MET A 149 -18.00 -13.67 1.65
N GLY A 150 -18.29 -12.38 1.89
CA GLY A 150 -19.61 -11.90 2.32
C GLY A 150 -20.01 -12.39 3.72
N LYS A 151 -19.05 -12.78 4.57
CA LYS A 151 -19.33 -13.36 5.89
C LYS A 151 -19.65 -12.33 6.98
N PHE A 152 -19.44 -11.04 6.70
CA PHE A 152 -19.82 -9.95 7.61
C PHE A 152 -21.20 -9.36 7.31
N ASP A 153 -21.73 -9.48 6.08
CA ASP A 153 -23.06 -8.96 5.71
C ASP A 153 -24.23 -9.81 6.25
N ASN A 154 -23.98 -11.07 6.64
CA ASN A 154 -25.03 -12.00 7.10
C ASN A 154 -25.25 -11.99 8.62
N GLN A 155 -24.86 -10.92 9.32
CA GLN A 155 -25.23 -10.71 10.72
C GLN A 155 -26.19 -9.52 10.82
N GLU A 156 -27.34 -9.62 10.16
CA GLU A 156 -28.49 -8.81 10.59
C GLU A 156 -28.81 -9.17 12.05
N PRO A 157 -28.95 -8.17 12.93
CA PRO A 157 -29.36 -8.42 14.30
C PRO A 157 -30.83 -8.82 14.29
N GLU A 158 -31.12 -10.07 14.64
CA GLU A 158 -32.43 -10.43 15.22
C GLU A 158 -32.56 -9.83 16.63
#